data_AF-A0A7X8LLA8-F1
#
_entry.id   AF-A0A7X8LLA8-F1
#
_cell.length_a   1.000
_cell.length_b   1.000
_cell.length_c   1.000
_cell.angle_alpha   90.00
_cell.angle_beta   90.00
_cell.angle_gamma   90.00
#
_symmetry.space_group_name_H-M   'P 1'
#
loop_
_entity.id
_entity.type
_entity.pdbx_description
1 polymer ?
#
loop_
_entity_poly.entity_id
_entity_poly.type
_entity_poly.pdbx_seq_one_letter_code
_entity_poly.pdbx_strand_id
1 'polypeptide(L)' 'MIWLFVLLIIVIILVETPELIKEKSYNELIVFSVFLLTGIALGIIYLYDLPYFSVLMELALMLEYQF' A
#
# COMPACT_ATOMS: atom_id res chain seq x y z
N MET A 1 13.67 7.11 -9.86
CA MET A 1 12.73 7.03 -8.72
C MET A 1 11.88 5.77 -8.77
N ILE A 2 11.19 5.48 -9.87
CA ILE A 2 10.41 4.22 -10.05
C ILE A 2 11.24 2.95 -9.80
N TRP A 3 12.49 2.90 -10.25
CA TRP A 3 13.37 1.73 -10.05
C TRP A 3 13.68 1.44 -8.58
N LEU A 4 13.83 2.47 -7.75
CA LEU A 4 14.04 2.30 -6.31
C LEU A 4 12.78 1.75 -5.63
N PHE A 5 11.60 2.21 -6.06
CA PHE A 5 10.32 1.71 -5.57
C PHE A 5 10.12 0.23 -5.91
N VAL A 6 10.39 -0.17 -7.16
CA VAL A 6 10.33 -1.56 -7.60
C VAL A 6 11.33 -2.43 -6.82
N LEU A 7 12.56 -1.95 -6.64
CA LEU A 7 13.58 -2.67 -5.89
C LEU A 7 13.15 -2.89 -4.43
N LEU A 8 12.57 -1.87 -3.79
CA LEU A 8 12.06 -1.97 -2.42
C LEU A 8 10.95 -3.03 -2.29
N ILE A 9 9.99 -3.05 -3.23
CA ILE A 9 8.93 -4.07 -3.27
C ILE A 9 9.52 -5.47 -3.40
N ILE A 10 10.48 -5.66 -4.31
CA ILE A 10 11.13 -6.95 -4.52
C ILE A 10 11.85 -7.42 -3.24
N VAL A 11 12.57 -6.52 -2.56
CA VAL A 11 13.27 -6.84 -1.32
C VAL A 11 12.28 -7.27 -0.23
N ILE A 12 11.18 -6.54 -0.05
CA ILE A 12 10.14 -6.89 0.94
C ILE A 12 9.56 -8.27 0.65
N ILE A 13 9.20 -8.55 -0.61
CA ILE A 13 8.66 -9.86 -1.01
C ILE A 13 9.68 -10.97 -0.73
N LEU A 14 10.95 -10.78 -1.11
CA LEU A 14 11.98 -11.79 -0.96
C LEU A 14 12.35 -12.08 0.50
N VAL A 15 12.18 -11.13 1.41
CA VAL A 15 12.48 -11.32 2.84
C VAL A 15 11.30 -11.98 3.55
N GLU A 16 10.09 -11.43 3.41
CA GLU A 16 8.93 -11.81 4.22
C GLU A 16 8.21 -13.06 3.70
N THR A 17 8.06 -13.18 2.38
CA THR A 17 7.31 -14.29 1.75
C THR A 17 7.89 -15.68 2.07
N PRO A 18 9.21 -15.94 1.99
CA PRO A 18 9.73 -17.28 2.27
C PRO A 18 9.58 -17.68 3.73
N GLU A 19 9.60 -16.73 4.66
CA GLU A 19 9.39 -17.00 6.08
C GLU A 19 7.94 -17.44 6.34
N LEU A 20 6.97 -16.66 5.86
CA LEU A 20 5.54 -16.95 5.98
C LEU A 20 5.14 -18.29 5.33
N ILE A 21 5.78 -18.66 4.22
CA ILE A 21 5.55 -19.95 3.55
C ILE A 21 6.13 -21.11 4.38
N LYS A 22 7.33 -20.95 4.96
CA LYS A 22 7.96 -22.00 5.78
C LYS A 22 7.15 -22.30 7.03
N GLU A 23 6.60 -21.27 7.66
CA GLU A 23 5.77 -21.40 8.86
C GLU A 23 4.34 -21.90 8.55
N LYS A 24 3.96 -22.01 7.27
CA LYS A 24 2.60 -22.34 6.81
C LYS A 24 1.55 -21.37 7.34
N SER A 25 1.95 -20.14 7.66
CA SER A 25 1.08 -19.06 8.17
C SER A 25 0.31 -18.40 7.02
N TYR A 26 -0.56 -19.16 6.35
CA TYR A 26 -1.29 -18.67 5.17
C TYR A 26 -2.21 -17.48 5.47
N ASN A 27 -2.76 -17.39 6.68
CA ASN A 27 -3.58 -16.25 7.10
C ASN A 27 -2.75 -14.95 7.13
N GLU A 28 -1.53 -15.02 7.65
CA GLU A 28 -0.60 -13.90 7.70
C GLU A 28 -0.09 -13.55 6.30
N LEU A 29 0.17 -14.55 5.46
CA LEU A 29 0.52 -14.34 4.05
C LEU A 29 -0.58 -13.58 3.29
N ILE A 30 -1.85 -13.90 3.56
CA ILE A 30 -2.98 -13.17 2.96
C ILE A 30 -3.01 -11.73 3.46
N VAL A 31 -2.88 -11.50 4.76
CA VAL A 31 -2.86 -10.13 5.34
C VAL A 31 -1.70 -9.32 4.77
N PHE A 32 -0.49 -9.89 4.77
CA PHE A 32 0.70 -9.30 4.16
C PHE A 32 0.45 -8.94 2.70
N SER A 33 -0.13 -9.85 1.91
CA SER A 33 -0.42 -9.62 0.49
C SER A 33 -1.40 -8.46 0.29
N VAL A 34 -2.44 -8.35 1.11
CA VAL A 34 -3.41 -7.24 1.05
C VAL A 34 -2.74 -5.91 1.38
N PHE A 35 -1.92 -5.86 2.44
CA PHE A 35 -1.17 -4.66 2.79
C PHE A 35 -0.16 -4.27 1.72
N LEU A 36 0.58 -5.24 1.17
CA LEU A 36 1.55 -5.03 0.10
C LEU A 36 0.86 -4.45 -1.13
N LEU A 37 -0.25 -5.04 -1.59
CA LEU A 37 -1.01 -4.54 -2.74
C LEU A 37 -1.55 -3.13 -2.50
N THR A 38 -2.05 -2.86 -1.30
CA THR A 38 -2.52 -1.51 -0.92
C THR A 38 -1.37 -0.50 -0.96
N GLY A 39 -0.21 -0.85 -0.40
CA GLY A 39 0.99 -0.02 -0.44
C GLY A 39 1.50 0.23 -1.86
N ILE A 40 1.45 -0.78 -2.73
CA ILE A 40 1.79 -0.64 -4.15
C ILE A 40 0.82 0.32 -4.84
N ALA A 41 -0.48 0.16 -4.64
CA ALA A 41 -1.50 1.03 -5.23
C ALA A 41 -1.32 2.49 -4.78
N LEU A 42 -1.11 2.73 -3.49
CA LEU A 42 -0.84 4.06 -2.95
C LEU A 42 0.48 4.63 -3.49
N GLY A 43 1.53 3.82 -3.57
CA GLY A 43 2.81 4.24 -4.14
C GLY A 43 2.73 4.62 -5.61
N ILE A 44 1.93 3.91 -6.41
CA ILE A 44 1.66 4.27 -7.81
C ILE A 44 0.89 5.59 -7.89
N ILE A 45 -0.16 5.75 -7.08
CA ILE A 45 -0.93 7.00 -7.02
C ILE A 45 -0.01 8.19 -6.74
N TYR A 46 0.88 8.05 -5.76
CA TYR A 46 1.84 9.09 -5.39
C TYR A 46 2.89 9.35 -6.48
N LEU A 47 3.45 8.31 -7.09
CA LEU A 47 4.52 8.46 -8.09
C LEU A 47 4.05 9.06 -9.43
N TYR A 48 2.77 8.93 -9.74
CA TYR A 48 2.18 9.43 -10.99
C TYR A 48 1.28 10.65 -10.78
N ASP A 49 1.27 11.25 -9.58
CA ASP A 49 0.37 12.36 -9.20
C ASP A 49 -1.10 12.08 -9.58
N LEU A 50 -1.55 10.84 -9.42
CA LEU A 50 -2.93 10.47 -9.72
C LEU A 50 -3.86 11.10 -8.69
N PRO A 51 -5.08 11.50 -9.10
CA PRO A 51 -6.06 12.06 -8.19
C PRO A 51 -6.42 11.03 -7.13
N TYR A 52 -5.98 11.29 -5.89
CA TYR A 52 -6.30 10.46 -4.74
C TYR A 52 -7.65 10.89 -4.18
N PHE A 53 -8.66 10.02 -4.31
CA PHE A 53 -9.91 10.17 -3.58
C PHE A 53 -9.65 9.88 -2.10
N SER A 54 -9.39 10.94 -1.34
CA SER A 54 -9.30 10.83 0.10
C SER A 54 -10.65 11.18 0.71
N VAL A 55 -11.30 10.16 1.30
CA VAL A 55 -12.54 10.34 2.08
C VAL A 55 -12.33 11.39 3.18
N LEU A 56 -11.12 11.48 3.73
CA LEU A 56 -10.75 12.48 4.72
C LEU A 56 -10.80 13.92 4.18
N MET A 57 -10.38 14.16 2.93
CA MET A 57 -10.47 15.48 2.31
C MET A 57 -11.92 15.86 1.98
N GLU A 58 -12.73 14.90 1.54
CA GLU A 58 -14.15 15.12 1.31
C GLU A 58 -14.89 15.43 2.62
N LEU A 59 -14.59 14.69 3.69
CA LEU A 59 -15.10 14.97 5.04
C LEU A 59 -14.60 16.32 5.58
N ALA A 60 -13.34 16.69 5.33
CA ALA A 60 -12.78 17.98 5.72
C ALA A 60 -13.49 19.14 5.00
N LEU A 61 -13.71 19.03 3.69
CA LEU A 61 -14.47 20.02 2.92
C LEU A 61 -15.93 20.12 3.38
N MET A 62 -16.57 18.99 3.71
CA MET A 62 -17.92 18.99 4.27
C MET A 62 -17.98 19.69 5.63
N LEU A 63 -16.98 19.50 6.49
CA LEU A 63 -16.90 20.18 7.79
C LEU A 63 -16.59 21.68 7.66
N GLU A 64 -15.72 22.06 6.73
CA GLU A 64 -15.37 23.46 6.47
C GLU A 64 -16.58 24.26 5.93
N TYR A 65 -17.45 23.63 5.12
CA TYR A 65 -18.66 24.27 4.59
C TYR A 65 -19.81 24.40 5.62
N GLN A 66 -19.68 23.81 6.81
CA GLN A 66 -20.66 23.90 7.90
C GLN A 66 -20.36 25.01 8.93
N PHE A 67 -19.23 25.73 8.80
CA PHE A 67 -18.84 26.88 9.63
C PHE A 67 -18.66 28.14 8.79
#